data_AF-A0A812Q963-F1
#
_entry.id   AF-A0A812Q963-F1
#
_cell.length_a   1.000
_cell.length_b   1.000
_cell.length_c   1.000
_cell.angle_alpha   90.00
_cell.angle_beta   90.00
_cell.angle_gamma   90.00
#
_symmetry.space_group_name_H-M   'P 1'
#
loop_
_entity.id
_entity.type
_entity.pdbx_description
1 polymer ?
#
loop_
_entity_poly.entity_id
_entity_poly.type
_entity_poly.pdbx_seq_one_letter_code
_entity_poly.pdbx_strand_id
1 'polypeptide(L)'
;MQASLLLLKLLRVPHPTINVLLRVNHKSIEDMETKICDLRKAFVEKQEKNILFGGGKTWKDVEADEATFDRRDISQDADFKHLVKNNTATTMWEQWAGVIQRGRPETLVLSKLKPKLTVKRAPGPGAIRRIERKTLGTKLLKDRKVVLHTDAARSYKAKIPGVIHDKVVHAKKRVKRNGKYIWQQPKYVKVVTHKIPDSSKKIVVKSGTQIIDRCWRFLKERIRINQHTKAGSRQLCAKLRSAQYEYWYRNEDLWLKFGELCAENMRKFLK
;
A
#
# COMPACT_ATOMS: atom_id res chain seq x y z
N MET A 1 -11.88 -9.66 30.60
CA MET A 1 -11.64 -8.23 30.26
C MET A 1 -10.73 -8.02 29.05
N GLN A 2 -9.52 -8.61 29.01
CA GLN A 2 -8.58 -8.43 27.88
C GLN A 2 -9.13 -8.90 26.53
N ALA A 3 -9.82 -10.05 26.48
CA ALA A 3 -10.46 -10.55 25.26
C ALA A 3 -11.53 -9.59 24.72
N SER A 4 -12.36 -9.01 25.60
CA SER A 4 -13.37 -8.01 25.24
C SER A 4 -12.73 -6.74 24.69
N LEU A 5 -11.68 -6.23 25.34
CA LEU A 5 -10.91 -5.08 24.85
C LEU A 5 -10.32 -5.36 23.45
N LEU A 6 -9.72 -6.54 23.28
CA LEU A 6 -9.17 -6.97 22.00
C LEU A 6 -10.26 -7.02 20.92
N LEU A 7 -11.41 -7.64 21.20
CA LEU A 7 -12.52 -7.74 20.26
C LEU A 7 -13.01 -6.35 19.82
N LEU A 8 -13.25 -5.45 20.77
CA LEU A 8 -13.68 -4.08 20.47
C LEU A 8 -12.64 -3.33 19.63
N LYS A 9 -11.33 -3.56 19.88
CA LYS A 9 -10.25 -2.98 19.06
C LYS A 9 -10.23 -3.55 17.64
N LEU A 10 -10.45 -4.86 17.47
CA LEU A 10 -10.54 -5.51 16.15
C LEU A 10 -11.78 -5.03 15.37
N LEU A 11 -12.88 -4.75 16.07
CA LEU A 11 -14.09 -4.12 15.53
C LEU A 11 -13.96 -2.61 15.33
N ARG A 12 -12.79 -2.03 15.62
CA ARG A 12 -12.47 -0.61 15.45
C ARG A 12 -13.37 0.33 16.25
N VAL A 13 -13.86 -0.11 17.41
CA VAL A 13 -14.62 0.74 18.32
C VAL A 13 -13.71 1.89 18.83
N PRO A 14 -14.19 3.15 18.84
CA PRO A 14 -13.41 4.29 19.30
C PRO A 14 -12.92 4.14 20.75
N HIS A 15 -11.70 4.65 21.04
CA HIS A 15 -11.11 4.57 22.38
C HIS A 15 -12.02 5.14 23.49
N PRO A 16 -12.69 6.30 23.32
CA PRO A 16 -13.58 6.82 24.35
C PRO A 16 -14.73 5.87 24.67
N THR A 17 -15.32 5.24 23.64
CA THR A 17 -16.40 4.28 23.79
C THR A 17 -15.94 3.04 24.55
N ILE A 18 -14.75 2.51 24.24
CA ILE A 18 -14.16 1.38 24.96
C ILE A 18 -13.90 1.73 26.43
N ASN A 19 -13.36 2.92 26.70
CA ASN A 19 -13.12 3.41 28.05
C ASN A 19 -14.41 3.46 28.87
N VAL A 20 -15.51 3.96 28.29
CA VAL A 20 -16.82 4.00 28.97
C VAL A 20 -17.39 2.60 29.17
N LEU A 21 -17.38 1.75 28.13
CA LEU A 21 -18.00 0.42 28.18
C LEU A 21 -17.29 -0.54 29.14
N LEU A 22 -15.96 -0.57 29.11
CA LEU A 22 -15.17 -1.51 29.90
C LEU A 22 -14.60 -0.90 31.19
N ARG A 23 -14.74 0.42 31.39
CA ARG A 23 -14.09 1.17 32.48
C ARG A 23 -12.57 0.93 32.55
N VAL A 24 -11.94 0.78 31.39
CA VAL A 24 -10.49 0.54 31.25
C VAL A 24 -9.78 1.83 30.87
N ASN A 25 -8.69 2.14 31.58
CA ASN A 25 -7.84 3.31 31.33
C ASN A 25 -7.40 3.41 29.86
N HIS A 26 -7.47 4.62 29.27
CA HIS A 26 -7.01 4.92 27.92
C HIS A 26 -5.59 4.41 27.61
N LYS A 27 -4.66 4.44 28.58
CA LYS A 27 -3.29 3.92 28.39
C LYS A 27 -3.28 2.42 28.06
N SER A 28 -4.14 1.63 28.71
CA SER A 28 -4.25 0.20 28.44
C SER A 28 -4.87 -0.09 27.06
N ILE A 29 -5.76 0.80 26.58
CA ILE A 29 -6.33 0.71 25.23
C ILE A 29 -5.26 1.00 24.18
N GLU A 30 -4.44 2.02 24.39
CA GLU A 30 -3.33 2.40 23.50
C GLU A 30 -2.21 1.34 23.48
N ASP A 31 -1.88 0.76 24.63
CA ASP A 31 -0.93 -0.35 24.73
C ASP A 31 -1.44 -1.57 23.94
N MET A 32 -2.71 -1.93 24.10
CA MET A 32 -3.32 -3.02 23.32
C MET A 32 -3.28 -2.73 21.81
N GLU A 33 -3.62 -1.51 21.37
CA GLU A 33 -3.52 -1.12 19.96
C GLU A 33 -2.09 -1.26 19.42
N THR A 34 -1.11 -0.83 20.20
CA THR A 34 0.31 -0.91 19.84
C THR A 34 0.75 -2.35 19.69
N LYS A 35 0.40 -3.22 20.64
CA LYS A 35 0.69 -4.66 20.60
C LYS A 35 0.05 -5.36 19.39
N ILE A 36 -1.21 -5.04 19.08
CA ILE A 36 -1.90 -5.56 17.89
C ILE A 36 -1.15 -5.15 16.62
N CYS A 37 -0.77 -3.87 16.52
CA CYS A 37 -0.08 -3.36 15.32
C CYS A 37 1.30 -3.99 15.14
N ASP A 38 2.09 -4.09 16.21
CA ASP A 38 3.43 -4.69 16.16
C ASP A 38 3.36 -6.19 15.83
N LEU A 39 2.38 -6.93 16.38
CA LEU A 39 2.19 -8.35 16.07
C LEU A 39 1.80 -8.57 14.60
N ARG A 40 0.82 -7.81 14.10
CA ARG A 40 0.41 -7.88 12.69
C ARG A 40 1.51 -7.45 11.74
N LYS A 41 2.27 -6.41 12.10
CA LYS A 41 3.43 -5.96 11.34
C LYS A 41 4.45 -7.10 11.18
N ALA A 42 4.83 -7.74 12.28
CA ALA A 42 5.81 -8.83 12.24
C ALA A 42 5.33 -10.00 11.37
N PHE A 43 4.03 -10.33 11.44
CA PHE A 43 3.43 -11.35 10.58
C PHE A 43 3.46 -10.96 9.11
N VAL A 44 2.99 -9.76 8.77
CA VAL A 44 2.95 -9.27 7.39
C VAL A 44 4.35 -9.23 6.79
N GLU A 45 5.34 -8.68 7.48
CA GLU A 45 6.72 -8.60 7.00
C GLU A 45 7.36 -9.99 6.80
N LYS A 46 6.92 -11.01 7.57
CA LYS A 46 7.32 -12.41 7.38
C LYS A 46 6.64 -13.00 6.14
N GLN A 47 5.31 -12.88 6.03
CA GLN A 47 4.53 -13.47 4.95
C GLN A 47 4.79 -12.82 3.59
N GLU A 48 5.03 -11.51 3.54
CA GLU A 48 5.35 -10.78 2.31
C GLU A 48 6.54 -11.38 1.56
N LYS A 49 7.50 -11.96 2.26
CA LYS A 49 8.68 -12.61 1.65
C LYS A 49 8.31 -13.85 0.84
N ASN A 50 7.18 -14.47 1.16
CA ASN A 50 6.68 -15.68 0.50
C ASN A 50 5.75 -15.34 -0.68
N ILE A 51 5.34 -14.07 -0.82
CA ILE A 51 4.44 -13.65 -1.89
C ILE A 51 5.19 -13.65 -3.21
N LEU A 52 4.72 -14.49 -4.13
CA LEU A 52 5.19 -14.55 -5.49
C LEU A 52 4.07 -14.07 -6.41
N PHE A 53 4.31 -12.99 -7.14
CA PHE A 53 3.42 -12.54 -8.19
C PHE A 53 3.61 -13.42 -9.42
N GLY A 54 2.53 -13.91 -10.02
CA GLY A 54 2.64 -14.85 -11.13
C GLY A 54 3.27 -16.18 -10.71
N GLY A 55 3.59 -17.01 -11.70
CA GLY A 55 4.20 -18.32 -11.46
C GLY A 55 5.04 -18.83 -12.61
N GLY A 56 5.40 -17.98 -13.58
CA GLY A 56 6.18 -18.36 -14.76
C GLY A 56 5.47 -19.31 -15.73
N LYS A 57 4.37 -19.97 -15.32
CA LYS A 57 3.54 -20.84 -16.17
C LYS A 57 2.52 -20.03 -16.96
N THR A 58 1.69 -19.25 -16.28
CA THR A 58 0.61 -18.43 -16.86
C THR A 58 0.81 -16.95 -16.57
N TRP A 59 0.34 -16.11 -17.49
CA TRP A 59 0.36 -14.67 -17.31
C TRP A 59 -0.68 -14.25 -16.26
N LYS A 60 -0.30 -13.35 -15.35
CA LYS A 60 -1.19 -12.83 -14.30
C LYS A 60 -1.27 -11.30 -14.33
N ASP A 61 -2.46 -10.76 -14.10
CA ASP A 61 -2.69 -9.33 -13.94
C ASP A 61 -2.27 -8.84 -12.56
N VAL A 62 -1.36 -7.88 -12.53
CA VAL A 62 -0.84 -7.24 -11.32
C VAL A 62 -0.99 -5.73 -11.47
N GLU A 63 -1.45 -5.07 -10.41
CA GLU A 63 -1.49 -3.61 -10.33
C GLU A 63 -0.39 -3.10 -9.41
N ALA A 64 0.18 -1.95 -9.76
CA ALA A 64 1.14 -1.28 -8.89
C ALA A 64 1.07 0.23 -9.04
N ASP A 65 1.15 0.92 -7.90
CA ASP A 65 0.95 2.36 -7.76
C ASP A 65 1.64 2.86 -6.47
N GLU A 66 1.71 4.17 -6.28
CA GLU A 66 2.20 4.83 -5.08
C GLU A 66 1.12 5.66 -4.37
N ALA A 67 1.14 5.65 -3.04
CA ALA A 67 0.29 6.51 -2.23
C ALA A 67 1.08 7.25 -1.15
N THR A 68 0.65 8.48 -0.90
CA THR A 68 1.13 9.32 0.20
C THR A 68 0.11 9.29 1.34
N PHE A 69 0.60 9.11 2.57
CA PHE A 69 -0.22 9.00 3.79
C PHE A 69 -0.12 10.21 4.70
N ASP A 70 1.07 10.81 4.80
CA ASP A 70 1.29 11.97 5.66
C ASP A 70 2.47 12.82 5.18
N ARG A 71 2.55 14.05 5.68
CA ARG A 71 3.69 14.95 5.50
C ARG A 71 4.04 15.66 6.80
N ARG A 72 5.32 15.91 7.01
CA ARG A 72 5.82 16.57 8.23
C ARG A 72 6.98 17.50 7.90
N ASP A 73 6.96 18.68 8.51
CA ASP A 73 8.14 19.55 8.55
C ASP A 73 9.14 19.02 9.60
N ILE A 74 10.36 18.74 9.16
CA ILE A 74 11.45 18.20 9.98
C ILE A 74 12.57 19.22 10.21
N SER A 75 12.35 20.50 9.89
CA SER A 75 13.35 21.57 10.06
C SER A 75 13.93 21.67 11.48
N GLN A 76 13.09 21.43 12.50
CA GLN A 76 13.46 21.49 13.92
C GLN A 76 13.60 20.10 14.57
N ASP A 77 13.55 19.02 13.78
CA ASP A 77 13.60 17.67 14.33
C ASP A 77 15.04 17.14 14.38
N ALA A 78 15.56 16.94 15.60
CA ALA A 78 16.92 16.49 15.83
C ALA A 78 17.22 15.14 15.16
N ASP A 79 16.25 14.22 15.16
CA ASP A 79 16.40 12.86 14.62
C ASP A 79 16.61 12.88 13.10
N PHE A 80 16.07 13.89 12.42
CA PHE A 80 16.09 14.02 10.96
C PHE A 80 16.98 15.14 10.45
N LYS A 81 17.76 15.80 11.32
CA LYS A 81 18.69 16.88 10.94
C LYS A 81 19.64 16.46 9.81
N HIS A 82 20.10 15.21 9.84
CA HIS A 82 20.98 14.62 8.82
C HIS A 82 20.36 14.53 7.41
N LEU A 83 19.03 14.58 7.29
CA LEU A 83 18.32 14.56 6.00
C LEU A 83 18.17 15.95 5.39
N VAL A 84 18.17 17.00 6.22
CA VAL A 84 17.98 18.39 5.79
C VAL A 84 19.30 18.93 5.24
N LYS A 85 19.46 18.85 3.91
CA LYS A 85 20.64 19.40 3.22
C LYS A 85 20.53 20.89 2.88
N ASN A 86 19.30 21.40 2.82
CA ASN A 86 19.00 22.79 2.48
C ASN A 86 17.82 23.25 3.34
N ASN A 87 17.94 24.42 3.97
CA ASN A 87 16.95 25.00 4.89
C ASN A 87 15.59 25.29 4.24
N THR A 88 15.50 25.26 2.91
CA THR A 88 14.23 25.42 2.18
C THR A 88 13.46 24.10 1.99
N ALA A 89 14.16 22.97 1.91
CA ALA A 89 13.58 21.65 1.64
C ALA A 89 13.50 20.82 2.92
N THR A 90 12.49 21.10 3.73
CA THR A 90 12.35 20.52 5.09
C THR A 90 11.12 19.63 5.24
N THR A 91 10.31 19.46 4.19
CA THR A 91 9.10 18.63 4.25
C THR A 91 9.40 17.18 3.88
N MET A 92 9.23 16.30 4.86
CA MET A 92 9.28 14.86 4.71
C MET A 92 7.89 14.30 4.37
N TRP A 93 7.85 13.27 3.55
CA TRP A 93 6.63 12.61 3.11
C TRP A 93 6.65 11.12 3.47
N GLU A 94 5.54 10.61 3.96
CA GLU A 94 5.31 9.18 4.12
C GLU A 94 4.67 8.64 2.84
N GLN A 95 5.50 8.15 1.92
CA GLN A 95 5.07 7.60 0.63
C GLN A 95 5.38 6.10 0.55
N TRP A 96 4.46 5.34 -0.02
CA TRP A 96 4.55 3.88 -0.13
C TRP A 96 4.20 3.43 -1.54
N ALA A 97 4.93 2.45 -2.05
CA ALA A 97 4.58 1.72 -3.25
C ALA A 97 3.81 0.44 -2.88
N GLY A 98 2.74 0.17 -3.61
CA GLY A 98 1.94 -1.04 -3.46
C GLY A 98 2.02 -1.87 -4.74
N VAL A 99 1.98 -3.19 -4.59
CA VAL A 99 1.88 -4.15 -5.69
C VAL A 99 0.86 -5.21 -5.27
N ILE A 100 -0.09 -5.54 -6.12
CA ILE A 100 -1.16 -6.48 -5.81
C ILE A 100 -1.59 -7.27 -7.05
N GLN A 101 -1.82 -8.58 -6.90
CA GLN A 101 -2.44 -9.37 -7.95
C GLN A 101 -3.95 -9.18 -7.94
N ARG A 102 -4.54 -8.97 -9.12
CA ARG A 102 -6.00 -8.76 -9.22
C ARG A 102 -6.76 -9.96 -8.68
N GLY A 103 -7.82 -9.69 -7.91
CA GLY A 103 -8.66 -10.70 -7.28
C GLY A 103 -8.04 -11.43 -6.09
N ARG A 104 -6.82 -11.06 -5.66
CA ARG A 104 -6.09 -11.71 -4.57
C ARG A 104 -5.60 -10.69 -3.53
N PRO A 105 -6.48 -10.21 -2.63
CA PRO A 105 -6.12 -9.23 -1.60
C PRO A 105 -4.89 -9.63 -0.77
N GLU A 106 -4.73 -10.93 -0.50
CA GLU A 106 -3.64 -11.53 0.27
C GLU A 106 -2.26 -11.37 -0.39
N THR A 107 -2.21 -10.96 -1.67
CA THR A 107 -0.96 -10.70 -2.40
C THR A 107 -0.50 -9.25 -2.32
N LEU A 108 -1.22 -8.37 -1.62
CA LEU A 108 -0.81 -6.97 -1.47
C LEU A 108 0.55 -6.91 -0.76
N VAL A 109 1.55 -6.35 -1.45
CA VAL A 109 2.88 -6.05 -0.90
C VAL A 109 3.05 -4.53 -0.84
N LEU A 110 3.49 -4.02 0.31
CA LEU A 110 3.79 -2.61 0.52
C LEU A 110 5.30 -2.39 0.71
N SER A 111 5.82 -1.35 0.09
CA SER A 111 7.23 -0.94 0.20
C SER A 111 7.33 0.54 0.49
N LYS A 112 7.92 0.91 1.63
CA LYS A 112 8.16 2.30 2.00
C LYS A 112 9.15 2.92 1.03
N LEU A 113 8.77 4.05 0.43
CA LEU A 113 9.61 4.83 -0.46
C LEU A 113 10.40 5.88 0.31
N LYS A 114 11.49 6.36 -0.29
CA LYS A 114 12.32 7.44 0.27
C LYS A 114 12.31 8.65 -0.66
N PRO A 115 11.18 9.38 -0.75
CA PRO A 115 11.10 10.57 -1.58
C PRO A 115 12.10 11.65 -1.14
N LYS A 116 12.41 12.57 -2.05
CA LYS A 116 13.25 13.74 -1.72
C LYS A 116 12.45 14.64 -0.76
N LEU A 117 13.15 15.28 0.16
CA LEU A 117 12.54 16.39 0.91
C LEU A 117 12.11 17.48 -0.06
N THR A 118 10.99 18.13 0.25
CA THR A 118 10.45 19.22 -0.57
C THR A 118 10.30 20.49 0.24
N VAL A 119 10.06 21.60 -0.46
CA VAL A 119 9.60 22.84 0.17
C VAL A 119 8.20 22.65 0.77
N LYS A 120 7.83 23.45 1.77
CA LYS A 120 6.55 23.34 2.51
C LYS A 120 5.30 23.45 1.64
N ARG A 121 5.40 24.24 0.55
CA ARG A 121 4.30 24.49 -0.39
C ARG A 121 4.21 23.47 -1.53
N ALA A 122 5.10 22.46 -1.55
CA ALA A 122 5.05 21.45 -2.61
C ALA A 122 3.73 20.65 -2.53
N PRO A 123 3.08 20.37 -3.68
CA PRO A 123 1.82 19.64 -3.72
C PRO A 123 1.99 18.15 -3.36
N GLY A 124 3.22 17.63 -3.41
CA GLY A 124 3.53 16.23 -3.10
C GLY A 124 5.03 15.92 -3.27
N PRO A 125 5.46 14.70 -2.91
CA PRO A 125 6.83 14.23 -3.10
C PRO A 125 7.21 13.97 -4.57
N GLY A 126 6.24 14.04 -5.47
CA GLY A 126 6.35 13.62 -6.86
C GLY A 126 6.20 12.11 -7.06
N ALA A 127 6.27 11.69 -8.31
CA ALA A 127 6.16 10.28 -8.71
C ALA A 127 7.35 9.44 -8.23
N ILE A 128 7.14 8.13 -8.08
CA ILE A 128 8.20 7.17 -7.74
C ILE A 128 9.42 7.31 -8.66
N ARG A 129 10.63 7.24 -8.08
CA ARG A 129 11.86 7.33 -8.88
C ARG A 129 12.03 6.10 -9.75
N ARG A 130 12.64 6.27 -10.92
CA ARG A 130 12.92 5.18 -11.87
C ARG A 130 13.78 4.06 -11.23
N ILE A 131 14.76 4.44 -10.40
CA ILE A 131 15.65 3.50 -9.72
C ILE A 131 14.85 2.66 -8.71
N GLU A 132 14.08 3.29 -7.83
CA GLU A 132 13.23 2.60 -6.85
C GLU A 132 12.21 1.68 -7.55
N ARG A 133 11.57 2.17 -8.63
CA ARG A 133 10.64 1.38 -9.43
C ARG A 133 11.32 0.17 -10.07
N LYS A 134 12.52 0.33 -10.63
CA LYS A 134 13.30 -0.77 -11.25
C LYS A 134 13.69 -1.80 -10.20
N THR A 135 14.16 -1.38 -9.02
CA THR A 135 14.52 -2.28 -7.93
C THR A 135 13.31 -3.08 -7.44
N LEU A 136 12.19 -2.41 -7.17
CA LEU A 136 10.96 -3.08 -6.73
C LEU A 136 10.41 -4.04 -7.79
N GLY A 137 10.32 -3.58 -9.04
CA GLY A 137 9.84 -4.41 -10.14
C GLY A 137 10.73 -5.61 -10.43
N THR A 138 12.05 -5.45 -10.33
CA THR A 138 13.01 -6.56 -10.50
C THR A 138 12.87 -7.58 -9.38
N LYS A 139 12.73 -7.11 -8.13
CA LYS A 139 12.56 -7.99 -6.96
C LYS A 139 11.26 -8.80 -7.02
N LEU A 140 10.16 -8.17 -7.41
CA LEU A 140 8.82 -8.76 -7.27
C LEU A 140 8.28 -9.41 -8.55
N LEU A 141 8.67 -8.92 -9.74
CA LEU A 141 7.97 -9.23 -11.00
C LEU A 141 8.87 -9.86 -12.08
N LYS A 142 10.19 -9.81 -11.92
CA LYS A 142 11.13 -10.31 -12.94
C LYS A 142 10.89 -11.79 -13.23
N ASP A 143 10.76 -12.12 -14.52
CA ASP A 143 10.58 -13.48 -15.06
C ASP A 143 9.34 -14.21 -14.53
N ARG A 144 8.33 -13.45 -14.08
CA ARG A 144 7.11 -14.03 -13.48
C ARG A 144 5.94 -14.21 -14.43
N LYS A 145 6.05 -13.73 -15.68
CA LYS A 145 4.94 -13.60 -16.65
C LYS A 145 3.82 -12.75 -16.07
N VAL A 146 4.05 -11.45 -15.95
CA VAL A 146 3.11 -10.50 -15.34
C VAL A 146 2.67 -9.47 -16.36
N VAL A 147 1.35 -9.21 -16.42
CA VAL A 147 0.82 -8.00 -17.05
C VAL A 147 0.67 -6.95 -15.95
N LEU A 148 1.57 -5.96 -15.98
CA LEU A 148 1.68 -4.92 -14.98
C LEU A 148 0.88 -3.70 -15.39
N HIS A 149 -0.20 -3.44 -14.65
CA HIS A 149 -1.09 -2.30 -14.81
C HIS A 149 -0.64 -1.17 -13.90
N THR A 150 -0.22 -0.06 -14.49
CA THR A 150 0.28 1.11 -13.75
C THR A 150 0.13 2.38 -14.57
N ASP A 151 -0.20 3.51 -13.94
CA ASP A 151 -0.25 4.83 -14.57
C ASP A 151 1.06 5.61 -14.48
N ALA A 152 1.99 5.14 -13.64
CA ALA A 152 3.28 5.78 -13.45
C ALA A 152 4.05 5.85 -14.78
N ALA A 153 4.12 7.03 -15.40
CA ALA A 153 4.79 7.25 -16.68
C ALA A 153 6.26 6.76 -16.69
N ARG A 154 6.90 6.78 -15.52
CA ARG A 154 8.28 6.30 -15.33
C ARG A 154 8.40 4.77 -15.32
N SER A 155 7.32 4.05 -15.02
CA SER A 155 7.29 2.58 -15.04
C SER A 155 7.47 2.01 -16.46
N TYR A 156 6.87 2.63 -17.47
CA TYR A 156 7.02 2.22 -18.88
C TYR A 156 8.46 2.31 -19.39
N LYS A 157 9.29 3.14 -18.76
CA LYS A 157 10.72 3.29 -19.12
C LYS A 157 11.62 2.24 -18.47
N ALA A 158 11.11 1.46 -17.51
CA ALA A 158 11.86 0.40 -16.86
C ALA A 158 11.47 -0.95 -17.49
N LYS A 159 12.20 -1.38 -18.53
CA LYS A 159 12.01 -2.72 -19.11
C LYS A 159 12.42 -3.77 -18.09
N ILE A 160 11.48 -4.61 -17.67
CA ILE A 160 11.70 -5.73 -16.75
C ILE A 160 11.42 -7.03 -17.53
N PRO A 161 12.36 -7.99 -17.59
CA PRO A 161 12.14 -9.29 -18.21
C PRO A 161 10.91 -10.00 -17.64
N GLY A 162 10.11 -10.63 -18.52
CA GLY A 162 8.88 -11.33 -18.13
C GLY A 162 7.71 -10.45 -17.71
N VAL A 163 7.77 -9.13 -17.98
CA VAL A 163 6.70 -8.17 -17.66
C VAL A 163 6.20 -7.45 -18.91
N ILE A 164 4.88 -7.51 -19.13
CA ILE A 164 4.17 -6.69 -20.12
C ILE A 164 3.59 -5.50 -19.39
N HIS A 165 3.91 -4.29 -19.82
CA HIS A 165 3.32 -3.08 -19.25
C HIS A 165 1.98 -2.79 -19.93
N ASP A 166 0.93 -2.68 -19.12
CA ASP A 166 -0.37 -2.22 -19.56
C ASP A 166 -0.72 -0.88 -18.92
N LYS A 167 -1.51 -0.10 -19.66
CA LYS A 167 -1.89 1.23 -19.22
C LYS A 167 -3.09 1.22 -18.29
N VAL A 168 -3.11 2.20 -17.40
CA VAL A 168 -4.30 2.52 -16.62
C VAL A 168 -4.76 3.92 -17.03
N VAL A 169 -6.07 4.12 -17.17
CA VAL A 169 -6.65 5.38 -17.67
C VAL A 169 -7.36 6.10 -16.53
N HIS A 170 -6.78 7.23 -16.08
CA HIS A 170 -7.21 7.94 -14.87
C HIS A 170 -7.93 9.26 -15.18
N ALA A 171 -7.58 9.90 -16.30
CA ALA A 171 -8.01 11.26 -16.58
C ALA A 171 -9.12 11.32 -17.63
N LYS A 172 -9.99 12.32 -17.48
CA LYS A 172 -10.90 12.75 -18.54
C LYS A 172 -10.07 13.14 -19.76
N LYS A 173 -10.51 12.73 -20.95
CA LYS A 173 -9.85 13.13 -22.19
C LYS A 173 -10.63 14.28 -22.82
N ARG A 174 -9.94 15.38 -23.14
CA ARG A 174 -10.53 16.46 -23.93
C ARG A 174 -10.60 16.00 -25.39
N VAL A 175 -11.79 15.89 -25.93
CA VAL A 175 -12.04 15.41 -27.30
C VAL A 175 -12.91 16.41 -28.05
N LYS A 176 -12.63 16.60 -29.34
CA LYS A 176 -13.47 17.43 -30.21
C LYS A 176 -14.62 16.54 -30.72
N ARG A 177 -15.87 16.90 -30.38
CA ARG A 177 -17.09 16.29 -30.95
C ARG A 177 -17.93 17.41 -31.55
N ASN A 178 -18.31 17.26 -32.82
CA ASN A 178 -19.14 18.22 -33.55
C ASN A 178 -18.63 19.67 -33.40
N GLY A 179 -17.33 19.88 -33.67
CA GLY A 179 -16.70 21.21 -33.58
C GLY A 179 -16.37 21.70 -32.17
N LYS A 180 -17.01 21.18 -31.11
CA LYS A 180 -16.82 21.63 -29.71
C LYS A 180 -15.90 20.70 -28.92
N TYR A 181 -15.05 21.27 -28.07
CA TYR A 181 -14.22 20.49 -27.15
C TYR A 181 -15.02 20.12 -25.90
N ILE A 182 -15.19 18.82 -25.68
CA ILE A 182 -15.86 18.27 -24.49
C ILE A 182 -14.90 17.44 -23.65
N TRP A 183 -15.10 17.46 -22.34
CA TRP A 183 -14.40 16.57 -21.41
C TRP A 183 -15.10 15.22 -21.36
N GLN A 184 -14.54 14.22 -22.03
CA GLN A 184 -15.07 12.87 -22.00
C GLN A 184 -14.56 12.12 -20.77
N GLN A 185 -15.48 11.50 -20.03
CA GLN A 185 -15.11 10.62 -18.93
C GLN A 185 -14.29 9.42 -19.42
N PRO A 186 -13.30 8.95 -18.64
CA PRO A 186 -12.51 7.80 -19.01
C PRO A 186 -13.38 6.53 -19.05
N LYS A 187 -13.12 5.65 -20.01
CA LYS A 187 -13.62 4.28 -19.95
C LYS A 187 -12.72 3.52 -18.98
N TYR A 188 -13.21 3.30 -17.77
CA TYR A 188 -12.47 2.67 -16.67
C TYR A 188 -12.09 1.21 -16.93
N VAL A 189 -12.76 0.52 -17.86
CA VAL A 189 -12.36 -0.82 -18.26
C VAL A 189 -12.39 -0.93 -19.78
N LYS A 190 -11.29 -1.38 -20.36
CA LYS A 190 -11.21 -1.72 -21.79
C LYS A 190 -10.52 -3.06 -21.95
N VAL A 191 -11.06 -3.91 -22.82
CA VAL A 191 -10.38 -5.14 -23.24
C VAL A 191 -9.25 -4.77 -24.20
N VAL A 192 -8.02 -5.15 -23.86
CA VAL A 192 -6.81 -4.87 -24.63
C VAL A 192 -6.09 -6.18 -24.92
N THR A 193 -5.58 -6.30 -26.13
CA THR A 193 -4.81 -7.47 -26.58
C THR A 193 -3.33 -7.08 -26.68
N HIS A 194 -2.48 -7.79 -25.95
CA HIS A 194 -1.02 -7.65 -26.00
C HIS A 194 -0.39 -8.83 -26.72
N LYS A 195 0.74 -8.60 -27.41
CA LYS A 195 1.59 -9.68 -27.94
C LYS A 195 2.52 -10.15 -26.83
N ILE A 196 2.62 -11.47 -26.65
CA ILE A 196 3.57 -12.05 -25.70
C ILE A 196 4.99 -11.90 -26.26
N PRO A 197 5.96 -11.39 -25.48
CA PRO A 197 7.37 -11.38 -25.91
C PRO A 197 7.83 -12.78 -26.31
N ASP A 198 8.57 -12.87 -27.41
CA ASP A 198 9.16 -14.13 -27.91
C ASP A 198 8.14 -15.22 -28.26
N SER A 199 6.87 -14.84 -28.48
CA SER A 199 5.81 -15.75 -28.92
C SER A 199 4.90 -15.10 -29.97
N SER A 200 4.32 -15.94 -30.84
CA SER A 200 3.23 -15.55 -31.73
C SER A 200 1.89 -15.40 -31.00
N LYS A 201 1.79 -15.90 -29.76
CA LYS A 201 0.58 -15.88 -28.96
C LYS A 201 0.24 -14.47 -28.47
N LYS A 202 -1.06 -14.21 -28.34
CA LYS A 202 -1.62 -12.97 -27.82
C LYS A 202 -2.27 -13.22 -26.46
N ILE A 203 -2.28 -12.21 -25.61
CA ILE A 203 -2.99 -12.22 -24.35
C ILE A 203 -4.03 -11.10 -24.32
N VAL A 204 -5.23 -11.43 -23.85
CA VAL A 204 -6.33 -10.49 -23.71
C VAL A 204 -6.51 -10.15 -22.24
N VAL A 205 -6.48 -8.87 -21.90
CA VAL A 205 -6.59 -8.38 -20.52
C VAL A 205 -7.61 -7.24 -20.41
N LYS A 206 -8.14 -7.05 -19.20
CA LYS A 206 -8.97 -5.88 -18.86
C LYS A 206 -8.06 -4.74 -18.40
N SER A 207 -7.73 -3.82 -19.29
CA SER A 207 -6.97 -2.60 -18.97
C SER A 207 -7.84 -1.58 -18.22
N GLY A 208 -7.23 -0.76 -17.36
CA GLY A 208 -7.87 0.41 -16.74
C GLY A 208 -8.42 0.24 -15.31
N THR A 209 -8.36 -0.94 -14.69
CA THR A 209 -8.92 -1.10 -13.34
C THR A 209 -8.06 -0.43 -12.25
N GLN A 210 -8.75 0.02 -11.20
CA GLN A 210 -8.25 0.80 -10.07
C GLN A 210 -8.36 0.01 -8.76
N ILE A 211 -7.94 -1.27 -8.75
CA ILE A 211 -8.05 -2.11 -7.56
C ILE A 211 -7.09 -1.61 -6.48
N ILE A 212 -5.88 -1.21 -6.87
CA ILE A 212 -4.89 -0.69 -5.92
C ILE A 212 -5.32 0.65 -5.30
N ASP A 213 -6.03 1.52 -6.03
CA ASP A 213 -6.62 2.74 -5.46
C ASP A 213 -7.64 2.45 -4.34
N ARG A 214 -8.43 1.37 -4.51
CA ARG A 214 -9.37 0.92 -3.47
C ARG A 214 -8.63 0.39 -2.25
N CYS A 215 -7.50 -0.30 -2.46
CA CYS A 215 -6.61 -0.68 -1.38
C CYS A 215 -6.08 0.55 -0.64
N TRP A 216 -5.59 1.56 -1.35
CA TRP A 216 -5.12 2.80 -0.70
C TRP A 216 -6.19 3.48 0.12
N ARG A 217 -7.42 3.55 -0.41
CA ARG A 217 -8.57 4.07 0.34
C ARG A 217 -8.80 3.27 1.63
N PHE A 218 -8.85 1.94 1.52
CA PHE A 218 -9.03 1.04 2.66
C PHE A 218 -7.97 1.24 3.76
N LEU A 219 -6.70 1.40 3.37
CA LEU A 219 -5.62 1.65 4.32
C LEU A 219 -5.72 3.03 4.96
N LYS A 220 -6.04 4.07 4.17
CA LYS A 220 -6.19 5.45 4.69
C LYS A 220 -7.33 5.57 5.70
N GLU A 221 -8.45 4.92 5.46
CA GLU A 221 -9.58 4.86 6.40
C GLU A 221 -9.22 4.18 7.73
N ARG A 222 -8.12 3.44 7.79
CA ARG A 222 -7.61 2.74 8.98
C ARG A 222 -6.63 3.53 9.82
N ILE A 223 -6.07 4.60 9.26
CA ILE A 223 -4.95 5.31 9.86
C ILE A 223 -5.41 6.70 10.26
N ARG A 224 -5.40 6.95 11.56
CA ARG A 224 -5.59 8.29 12.12
C ARG A 224 -4.23 8.93 12.35
N ILE A 225 -3.95 10.00 11.62
CA ILE A 225 -2.74 10.80 11.80
C ILE A 225 -2.87 11.63 13.08
N ASN A 226 -1.81 11.63 13.89
CA ASN A 226 -1.71 12.42 15.12
C ASN A 226 -0.23 12.65 15.48
N GLN A 227 0.03 13.25 16.65
CA GLN A 227 1.39 13.59 17.10
C GLN A 227 2.36 12.39 17.21
N HIS A 228 1.86 11.18 17.44
CA HIS A 228 2.64 9.95 17.56
C HIS A 228 2.62 9.11 16.27
N THR A 229 1.51 9.19 15.51
CA THR A 229 1.30 8.57 14.20
C THR A 229 1.47 9.63 13.11
N LYS A 230 2.71 9.98 12.82
CA LYS A 230 3.11 10.99 11.81
C LYS A 230 4.20 10.47 10.86
N ALA A 231 4.46 11.18 9.77
CA ALA A 231 5.48 10.80 8.79
C ALA A 231 6.82 10.51 9.46
N GLY A 232 7.47 9.42 9.06
CA GLY A 232 8.74 8.95 9.64
C GLY A 232 8.61 8.19 10.96
N SER A 233 7.46 8.22 11.64
CA SER A 233 7.29 7.50 12.92
C SER A 233 7.21 5.99 12.74
N ARG A 234 7.72 5.25 13.74
CA ARG A 234 7.55 3.79 13.83
C ARG A 234 6.07 3.40 13.90
N GLN A 235 5.25 4.20 14.62
CA GLN A 235 3.83 3.90 14.82
C GLN A 235 3.03 4.01 13.53
N LEU A 236 3.29 5.01 12.67
CA LEU A 236 2.63 5.11 11.37
C LEU A 236 2.96 3.89 10.48
N CYS A 237 4.21 3.46 10.48
CA CYS A 237 4.62 2.24 9.77
C CYS A 237 3.90 0.99 10.32
N ALA A 238 3.85 0.82 11.65
CA ALA A 238 3.14 -0.30 12.28
C ALA A 238 1.65 -0.30 11.97
N LYS A 239 0.99 0.87 12.01
CA LYS A 239 -0.44 1.01 11.65
C LYS A 239 -0.70 0.71 10.18
N LEU A 240 0.19 1.13 9.28
CA LEU A 240 0.12 0.78 7.85
C LEU A 240 0.19 -0.74 7.63
N ARG A 241 1.15 -1.40 8.28
CA ARG A 241 1.31 -2.85 8.19
C ARG A 241 0.15 -3.62 8.86
N SER A 242 -0.38 -3.10 9.95
CA SER A 242 -1.59 -3.62 10.60
C SER A 242 -2.82 -3.49 9.68
N ALA A 243 -2.99 -2.37 9.00
CA ALA A 243 -4.06 -2.17 8.03
C ALA A 243 -3.89 -3.06 6.79
N GLN A 244 -2.66 -3.36 6.38
CA GLN A 244 -2.37 -4.34 5.33
C GLN A 244 -2.82 -5.75 5.72
N TYR A 245 -2.56 -6.17 6.97
CA TYR A 245 -3.08 -7.43 7.50
C TYR A 245 -4.62 -7.48 7.41
N GLU A 246 -5.30 -6.42 7.85
CA GLU A 246 -6.76 -6.34 7.72
C GLU A 246 -7.23 -6.39 6.27
N TYR A 247 -6.45 -5.85 5.33
CA TYR A 247 -6.76 -5.90 3.92
C TYR A 247 -6.63 -7.31 3.33
N TRP A 248 -5.61 -8.07 3.75
CA TRP A 248 -5.44 -9.47 3.34
C TRP A 248 -6.63 -10.32 3.75
N TYR A 249 -7.16 -10.10 4.94
CA TYR A 249 -8.28 -10.86 5.53
C TYR A 249 -9.62 -10.10 5.49
N ARG A 250 -9.78 -9.14 4.58
CA ARG A 250 -10.92 -8.19 4.56
C ARG A 250 -12.31 -8.82 4.37
N ASN A 251 -12.37 -10.07 3.92
CA ASN A 251 -13.61 -10.82 3.71
C ASN A 251 -13.71 -12.03 4.64
N GLU A 252 -12.85 -12.09 5.65
CA GLU A 252 -12.77 -13.17 6.62
C GLU A 252 -13.07 -12.65 8.02
N ASP A 253 -13.33 -13.56 8.96
CA ASP A 253 -13.52 -13.19 10.35
C ASP A 253 -12.17 -12.80 10.99
N LEU A 254 -11.98 -11.49 11.21
CA LEU A 254 -10.77 -10.95 11.81
C LEU A 254 -10.56 -11.41 13.26
N TRP A 255 -11.61 -11.77 14.01
CA TRP A 255 -11.47 -12.33 15.34
C TRP A 255 -10.78 -13.69 15.27
N LEU A 256 -11.26 -14.57 14.39
CA LEU A 256 -10.67 -15.89 14.18
C LEU A 256 -9.25 -15.79 13.63
N LYS A 257 -9.03 -14.98 12.59
CA LYS A 257 -7.70 -14.80 11.99
C LYS A 257 -6.68 -14.18 12.93
N PHE A 258 -7.10 -13.24 13.77
CA PHE A 258 -6.21 -12.69 14.79
C PHE A 258 -5.94 -13.71 15.90
N GLY A 259 -6.93 -14.53 16.26
CA GLY A 259 -6.75 -15.67 17.19
C GLY A 259 -5.70 -16.67 16.71
N GLU A 260 -5.75 -17.07 15.43
CA GLU A 260 -4.73 -17.92 14.78
C GLU A 260 -3.33 -17.29 14.89
N LEU A 261 -3.23 -15.98 14.62
CA LEU A 261 -1.97 -15.23 14.73
C LEU A 261 -1.44 -15.18 16.17
N CYS A 262 -2.31 -14.95 17.16
CA CYS A 262 -1.93 -15.00 18.56
C CYS A 262 -1.41 -16.38 18.95
N ALA A 263 -2.08 -17.46 18.53
CA ALA A 263 -1.67 -18.82 18.80
C ALA A 263 -0.30 -19.15 18.17
N GLU A 264 -0.06 -18.75 16.91
CA GLU A 264 1.26 -18.90 16.27
C GLU A 264 2.35 -18.17 17.06
N ASN A 265 2.05 -16.96 17.54
CA ASN A 265 3.03 -16.18 18.29
C ASN A 265 3.34 -16.79 19.67
N MET A 266 2.33 -17.32 20.36
CA MET A 266 2.51 -17.96 21.67
C MET A 266 3.36 -19.23 21.59
N ARG A 267 3.27 -20.00 20.51
CA ARG A 267 4.10 -21.20 20.29
C ARG A 267 5.62 -20.93 20.33
N LYS A 268 6.05 -19.68 20.12
CA LYS A 268 7.47 -19.31 20.21
C LYS A 268 8.01 -19.31 21.64
N PHE A 269 7.15 -19.21 22.63
CA PHE A 269 7.49 -19.15 24.06
C PHE A 269 7.28 -20.49 24.79
N LEU A 270 6.76 -21.50 24.09
CA LEU A 270 6.54 -22.86 24.59
C LEU A 270 7.68 -23.81 24.19
N LYS A 271 8.79 -23.27 23.69
CA LYS A 271 10.05 -23.95 23.43
C LYS A 271 11.09 -23.45 24.41
#